data_AF-A0A956H9C9-F1
#
_entry.id   AF-A0A956H9C9-F1
#
_cell.length_a   1.000
_cell.length_b   1.000
_cell.length_c   1.000
_cell.angle_alpha   90.00
_cell.angle_beta   90.00
_cell.angle_gamma   90.00
#
_symmetry.space_group_name_H-M   'P 1'
#
loop_
_entity.id
_entity.type
_entity.pdbx_description
1 polymer ?
#
loop_
_entity_poly.entity_id
_entity_poly.type
_entity_poly.pdbx_seq_one_letter_code
_entity_poly.pdbx_strand_id
1 'polypeptide(L)'
;MIALALTLDHFGAEGLLAQVVAGRMPSLAACLALGYLGTGAAMAWHLSRRGHSLGTVTSALACWPLLLGLIGRQASGAAVDLDALTRREAGPPGPYAVRIDGCLSALHHTLHEEPLRSASPVGYEQIDKLGAALHRADRRLARIDRLIDETEIQRRQIGGDEVGVALVAEALASLRRAREHSRAELDAVLAGLLQLRVQLGLYTLAGEGEGVRERLAEIEARVAALAELSSVDLRELRS
;
A
#
# COMPACT_ATOMS: atom_id res chain seq x y z
N MET A 1 -20.91 -21.98 21.70
CA MET A 1 -19.50 -22.41 21.72
C MET A 1 -19.25 -23.59 22.66
N ILE A 2 -19.80 -23.61 23.88
CA ILE A 2 -19.57 -24.72 24.85
C ILE A 2 -20.09 -26.08 24.35
N ALA A 3 -21.23 -26.11 23.65
CA ALA A 3 -21.78 -27.36 23.08
C ALA A 3 -20.94 -27.94 21.92
N LEU A 4 -20.10 -27.13 21.25
CA LEU A 4 -19.27 -27.57 20.12
C LEU A 4 -17.89 -28.07 20.56
N ALA A 5 -17.42 -27.61 21.73
CA ALA A 5 -16.21 -28.11 22.35
C ALA A 5 -16.41 -29.51 22.96
N LEU A 6 -17.57 -29.77 23.57
CA LEU A 6 -17.90 -31.08 24.16
C LEU A 6 -18.11 -32.19 23.13
N THR A 7 -18.52 -31.86 21.90
CA THR A 7 -18.66 -32.85 20.83
C THR A 7 -17.33 -33.21 20.17
N LEU A 8 -16.34 -32.32 20.19
CA LEU A 8 -15.01 -32.58 19.63
C LEU A 8 -14.15 -33.48 20.54
N ASP A 9 -14.32 -33.37 21.87
CA ASP A 9 -13.55 -34.15 22.84
C ASP A 9 -14.00 -35.62 22.91
N HIS A 10 -15.26 -35.90 22.53
CA HIS A 10 -15.83 -37.25 22.61
C HIS A 10 -15.47 -38.16 21.42
N PHE A 11 -15.06 -37.60 20.27
CA PHE A 11 -14.92 -38.38 19.03
C PHE A 11 -13.50 -38.82 18.67
N GLY A 12 -12.45 -38.28 19.30
CA GLY A 12 -11.05 -38.64 19.06
C GLY A 12 -10.58 -38.35 17.63
N ALA A 13 -9.41 -37.72 17.47
CA ALA A 13 -8.89 -37.33 16.15
C ALA A 13 -8.75 -38.52 15.16
N GLU A 14 -8.52 -39.73 15.68
CA GLU A 14 -8.36 -40.95 14.88
C GLU A 14 -9.70 -41.51 14.36
N GLY A 15 -10.79 -41.34 15.10
CA GLY A 15 -12.13 -41.81 14.70
C GLY A 15 -12.75 -40.98 13.58
N LEU A 16 -12.49 -39.67 13.59
CA LEU A 16 -12.95 -38.74 12.54
C LEU A 16 -12.31 -39.07 11.18
N LEU A 17 -11.01 -39.34 11.13
CA LEU A 17 -10.31 -39.70 9.90
C LEU A 17 -10.82 -41.01 9.30
N ALA A 18 -11.11 -42.02 10.12
CA ALA A 18 -11.66 -43.29 9.66
C ALA A 18 -13.09 -43.14 9.07
N GLN A 19 -13.93 -42.26 9.64
CA GLN A 19 -15.28 -42.00 9.13
C GLN A 19 -15.31 -41.12 7.88
N VAL A 20 -14.35 -40.19 7.72
CA VAL A 20 -14.19 -39.40 6.49
C VAL A 20 -13.83 -40.30 5.31
N VAL A 21 -12.91 -41.25 5.51
CA VAL A 21 -12.49 -42.21 4.47
C VAL A 21 -13.62 -43.16 4.09
N ALA A 22 -14.55 -43.45 5.00
CA ALA A 22 -15.69 -44.34 4.77
C ALA A 22 -16.88 -43.69 4.00
N GLY A 23 -16.79 -42.40 3.62
CA GLY A 23 -17.71 -41.76 2.68
C GLY A 23 -19.19 -41.64 3.13
N ARG A 24 -19.48 -41.76 4.44
CA ARG A 24 -20.85 -41.85 4.98
C ARG A 24 -21.34 -40.64 5.80
N MET A 25 -20.76 -39.45 5.63
CA MET A 25 -21.17 -38.26 6.39
C MET A 25 -21.64 -37.11 5.49
N PRO A 26 -22.94 -37.01 5.17
CA PRO A 26 -23.54 -35.76 4.69
C PRO A 26 -23.35 -34.59 5.68
N SER A 27 -23.04 -34.89 6.94
CA SER A 27 -22.78 -33.93 8.02
C SER A 27 -21.42 -33.22 7.91
N LEU A 28 -20.42 -33.77 7.22
CA LEU A 28 -19.11 -33.12 7.13
C LEU A 28 -19.15 -31.92 6.18
N ALA A 29 -19.83 -32.08 5.04
CA ALA A 29 -20.14 -30.98 4.14
C ALA A 29 -20.98 -29.91 4.84
N ALA A 30 -21.95 -30.31 5.67
CA ALA A 30 -22.76 -29.37 6.46
C ALA A 30 -21.93 -28.63 7.53
N CYS A 31 -21.04 -29.31 8.24
CA CYS A 31 -20.13 -28.68 9.20
C CYS A 31 -19.15 -27.71 8.53
N LEU A 32 -18.60 -28.08 7.36
CA LEU A 32 -17.75 -27.20 6.56
C LEU A 32 -18.53 -25.99 6.05
N ALA A 33 -19.76 -26.18 5.55
CA ALA A 33 -20.62 -25.10 5.11
C ALA A 33 -21.01 -24.16 6.27
N LEU A 34 -21.28 -24.69 7.46
CA LEU A 34 -21.58 -23.89 8.65
C LEU A 34 -20.35 -23.12 9.15
N GLY A 35 -19.17 -23.74 9.19
CA GLY A 35 -17.92 -23.06 9.53
C GLY A 35 -17.57 -21.96 8.53
N TYR A 36 -17.82 -22.21 7.24
CA TYR A 36 -17.65 -21.25 6.16
C TYR A 36 -18.60 -20.05 6.28
N LEU A 37 -19.89 -20.29 6.51
CA LEU A 37 -20.86 -19.22 6.73
C LEU A 37 -20.56 -18.43 8.01
N GLY A 38 -20.13 -19.12 9.08
CA GLY A 38 -19.79 -18.50 10.35
C GLY A 38 -18.58 -17.56 10.26
N THR A 39 -17.53 -17.96 9.54
CA THR A 39 -16.35 -17.12 9.31
C THR A 39 -16.68 -15.88 8.47
N GLY A 40 -17.47 -16.05 7.41
CA GLY A 40 -17.98 -14.92 6.61
C GLY A 40 -18.82 -13.94 7.44
N ALA A 41 -19.73 -14.44 8.26
CA ALA A 41 -20.56 -13.60 9.14
C ALA A 41 -19.74 -12.85 10.20
N ALA A 42 -18.74 -13.51 10.81
CA ALA A 42 -17.84 -12.88 11.77
C ALA A 42 -17.01 -11.75 11.14
N MET A 43 -16.51 -11.95 9.92
CA MET A 43 -15.73 -10.94 9.19
C MET A 43 -16.60 -9.76 8.76
N ALA A 44 -17.81 -10.02 8.28
CA ALA A 44 -18.80 -8.99 7.95
C ALA A 44 -19.18 -8.14 9.17
N TRP A 45 -19.40 -8.78 10.32
CA TRP A 45 -19.63 -8.09 11.59
C TRP A 45 -18.42 -7.22 11.98
N HIS A 46 -17.20 -7.74 11.84
CA HIS A 46 -15.98 -7.00 12.18
C HIS A 46 -15.78 -5.76 11.29
N LEU A 47 -16.03 -5.88 9.99
CA LEU A 47 -15.95 -4.77 9.03
C LEU A 47 -17.04 -3.73 9.25
N SER A 48 -18.25 -4.16 9.60
CA SER A 48 -19.36 -3.26 9.97
C SER A 48 -19.01 -2.41 11.20
N ARG A 49 -18.38 -3.01 12.22
CA ARG A 49 -17.89 -2.26 13.41
C ARG A 49 -16.81 -1.22 13.08
N ARG A 50 -16.12 -1.36 11.96
CA ARG A 50 -15.09 -0.39 11.51
C ARG A 50 -15.65 0.73 10.62
N GLY A 51 -16.97 0.80 10.44
CA GLY A 51 -17.62 1.90 9.70
C GLY A 51 -17.50 1.78 8.18
N HIS A 52 -17.12 0.62 7.65
CA HIS A 52 -17.10 0.39 6.20
C HIS A 52 -18.54 0.28 5.65
N SER A 53 -18.74 0.77 4.42
CA SER A 53 -20.05 0.74 3.77
C SER A 53 -20.54 -0.69 3.55
N LEU A 54 -21.85 -0.93 3.72
CA LEU A 54 -22.48 -2.24 3.55
C LEU A 54 -22.19 -2.87 2.17
N GLY A 55 -22.00 -2.06 1.12
CA GLY A 55 -21.63 -2.54 -0.22
C GLY A 55 -20.24 -3.18 -0.28
N THR A 56 -19.29 -2.73 0.54
CA THR A 56 -17.96 -3.33 0.63
C THR A 56 -18.02 -4.68 1.36
N VAL A 57 -18.90 -4.79 2.35
CA VAL A 57 -19.09 -6.02 3.13
C VAL A 57 -19.76 -7.13 2.31
N THR A 58 -20.78 -6.79 1.51
CA THR A 58 -21.48 -7.76 0.67
C THR A 58 -20.63 -8.21 -0.53
N SER A 59 -19.86 -7.30 -1.13
CA SER A 59 -18.92 -7.66 -2.22
C SER A 59 -17.77 -8.53 -1.74
N ALA A 60 -17.25 -8.31 -0.52
CA ALA A 60 -16.26 -9.17 0.10
C ALA A 60 -16.79 -10.60 0.35
N LEU A 61 -18.04 -10.73 0.83
CA LEU A 61 -18.72 -12.02 0.98
C LEU A 61 -18.90 -12.76 -0.35
N ALA A 62 -19.25 -12.03 -1.41
CA ALA A 62 -19.42 -12.59 -2.75
C ALA A 62 -18.10 -13.01 -3.41
N CYS A 63 -17.00 -12.27 -3.16
CA CYS A 63 -15.68 -12.55 -3.75
C CYS A 63 -14.83 -13.56 -2.96
N TRP A 64 -15.18 -13.85 -1.71
CA TRP A 64 -14.44 -14.78 -0.85
C TRP A 64 -14.24 -16.21 -1.41
N PRO A 65 -15.20 -16.87 -2.10
CA PRO A 65 -14.97 -18.18 -2.71
C PRO A 65 -13.88 -18.14 -3.80
N LEU A 66 -13.76 -17.03 -4.53
CA LEU A 66 -12.72 -16.85 -5.55
C LEU A 66 -11.34 -16.68 -4.92
N LEU A 67 -11.27 -16.06 -3.73
CA LEU A 67 -10.03 -15.95 -2.95
C LEU A 67 -9.56 -17.32 -2.43
N LEU A 68 -10.46 -18.24 -2.09
CA LEU A 68 -10.09 -19.61 -1.70
C LEU A 68 -9.47 -20.40 -2.86
N GLY A 69 -9.95 -20.19 -4.10
CA GLY A 69 -9.33 -20.76 -5.30
C GLY A 69 -7.92 -20.23 -5.57
N LEU A 70 -7.65 -18.99 -5.14
CA LEU A 70 -6.31 -18.39 -5.18
C LEU A 70 -5.41 -18.90 -4.04
N ILE A 71 -5.96 -19.13 -2.85
CA ILE A 71 -5.23 -19.68 -1.69
C ILE A 71 -4.83 -21.14 -1.94
N GLY A 72 -5.70 -21.95 -2.57
CA GLY A 72 -5.41 -23.36 -2.87
C GLY A 72 -4.39 -23.58 -4.00
N ARG A 73 -4.15 -22.56 -4.85
CA ARG A 73 -3.10 -22.59 -5.89
C ARG A 73 -1.76 -21.99 -5.42
N GLN A 74 -1.69 -21.45 -4.20
CA GLN A 74 -0.45 -20.91 -3.67
C GLN A 74 0.36 -21.97 -2.92
N ALA A 75 1.38 -22.46 -3.61
CA ALA A 75 2.69 -22.89 -3.11
C ALA A 75 2.70 -23.87 -1.91
N SER A 76 2.89 -25.15 -2.22
CA SER A 76 3.70 -26.01 -1.35
C SER A 76 5.05 -25.32 -1.07
N GLY A 77 5.27 -24.89 0.17
CA GLY A 77 6.59 -24.89 0.80
C GLY A 77 7.53 -23.73 0.49
N ALA A 78 7.09 -22.48 0.59
CA ALA A 78 8.01 -21.40 0.94
C ALA A 78 7.30 -20.45 1.89
N ALA A 79 7.87 -20.26 3.09
CA ALA A 79 7.58 -19.07 3.88
C ALA A 79 7.69 -17.88 2.92
N VAL A 80 6.59 -17.17 2.70
CA VAL A 80 6.60 -15.95 1.89
C VAL A 80 7.46 -14.98 2.67
N ASP A 81 8.73 -14.94 2.29
CA ASP A 81 9.71 -14.00 2.77
C ASP A 81 9.20 -12.64 2.30
N LEU A 82 8.49 -11.94 3.18
CA LEU A 82 7.96 -10.60 2.92
C LEU A 82 9.09 -9.66 2.46
N ASP A 83 10.30 -9.98 2.91
CA ASP A 83 11.59 -9.41 2.55
C ASP A 83 11.99 -9.66 1.08
N ALA A 84 11.62 -10.80 0.50
CA ALA A 84 11.84 -11.08 -0.92
C ALA A 84 10.85 -10.34 -1.83
N LEU A 85 9.61 -10.10 -1.38
CA LEU A 85 8.66 -9.28 -2.12
C LEU A 85 9.03 -7.79 -2.07
N THR A 86 9.49 -7.28 -0.92
CA THR A 86 10.04 -5.91 -0.83
C THR A 86 11.36 -5.76 -1.60
N ARG A 87 12.25 -6.76 -1.60
CA ARG A 87 13.45 -6.74 -2.47
C ARG A 87 13.13 -6.80 -3.96
N ARG A 88 12.06 -7.49 -4.37
CA ARG A 88 11.64 -7.51 -5.77
C ARG A 88 11.01 -6.19 -6.22
N GLU A 89 10.49 -5.40 -5.28
CA GLU A 89 10.06 -4.01 -5.50
C GLU A 89 11.19 -2.98 -5.41
N ALA A 90 12.42 -3.39 -5.07
CA ALA A 90 13.61 -2.57 -5.20
C ALA A 90 14.02 -2.46 -6.68
N GLY A 91 13.12 -1.89 -7.48
CA GLY A 91 13.49 -1.35 -8.78
C GLY A 91 14.60 -0.30 -8.61
N PRO A 92 15.29 0.07 -9.70
CA PRO A 92 16.34 1.07 -9.62
C PRO A 92 15.81 2.36 -8.99
N PRO A 93 16.66 3.10 -8.27
CA PRO A 93 16.28 4.35 -7.61
C PRO A 93 15.63 5.30 -8.61
N GLY A 94 14.63 6.05 -8.17
CA GLY A 94 14.01 7.05 -9.02
C GLY A 94 14.88 8.30 -9.14
N PRO A 95 14.47 9.25 -10.00
CA PRO A 95 15.25 10.44 -10.31
C PRO A 95 15.53 11.35 -9.09
N TYR A 96 14.72 11.29 -8.04
CA TYR A 96 14.85 12.12 -6.84
C TYR A 96 15.53 11.41 -5.66
N ALA A 97 15.93 10.14 -5.79
CA ALA A 97 16.45 9.34 -4.67
C ALA A 97 17.56 10.06 -3.88
N VAL A 98 18.59 10.58 -4.56
CA VAL A 98 19.72 11.29 -3.91
C VAL A 98 19.25 12.52 -3.12
N ARG A 99 18.27 13.25 -3.63
CA ARG A 99 17.75 14.45 -2.98
C ARG A 99 16.87 14.11 -1.79
N ILE A 100 16.07 13.05 -1.90
CA ILE A 100 15.29 12.49 -0.79
C ILE A 100 16.24 12.05 0.33
N ASP A 101 17.26 11.24 0.00
CA ASP A 101 18.26 10.75 0.95
C ASP A 101 18.99 11.90 1.65
N GLY A 102 19.39 12.93 0.90
CA GLY A 102 20.02 14.13 1.45
C GLY A 102 19.12 14.90 2.42
N CYS A 103 17.84 15.08 2.07
CA CYS A 103 16.87 15.75 2.95
C CYS A 103 16.58 14.95 4.22
N LEU A 104 16.37 13.63 4.11
CA LEU A 104 16.13 12.75 5.25
C LEU A 104 17.35 12.65 6.16
N SER A 105 18.55 12.47 5.58
CA SER A 105 19.80 12.44 6.34
C SER A 105 20.02 13.74 7.12
N ALA A 106 19.76 14.90 6.49
CA ALA A 106 19.83 16.19 7.16
C ALA A 106 18.83 16.32 8.32
N LEU A 107 17.60 15.82 8.15
CA LEU A 107 16.60 15.79 9.22
C LEU A 107 16.99 14.85 10.36
N HIS A 108 17.45 13.63 10.05
CA HIS A 108 17.95 12.69 11.05
C HIS A 108 19.12 13.24 11.84
N HIS A 109 20.03 13.96 11.17
CA HIS A 109 21.15 14.62 11.82
C HIS A 109 20.66 15.68 12.82
N THR A 110 19.74 16.55 12.41
CA THR A 110 19.14 17.54 13.30
C THR A 110 18.42 16.88 14.47
N LEU A 111 17.65 15.81 14.26
CA LEU A 111 16.97 15.08 15.34
C LEU A 111 17.94 14.38 16.31
N HIS A 112 19.16 14.06 15.87
CA HIS A 112 20.21 13.48 16.72
C HIS A 112 20.87 14.50 17.65
N GLU A 113 20.69 15.79 17.42
CA GLU A 113 21.21 16.83 18.30
C GLU A 113 20.59 16.70 19.71
N GLU A 114 21.45 16.77 20.72
CA GLU A 114 21.16 16.45 22.12
C GLU A 114 19.90 17.11 22.72
N PRO A 115 19.54 18.39 22.42
CA PRO A 115 18.31 18.98 22.94
C PRO A 115 17.02 18.35 22.40
N LEU A 116 17.05 17.69 21.23
CA LEU A 116 15.87 17.09 20.61
C LEU A 116 15.65 15.63 21.02
N ARG A 117 16.70 14.95 21.50
CA ARG A 117 16.65 13.51 21.74
C ARG A 117 15.65 13.09 22.82
N SER A 118 15.36 13.95 23.80
CA SER A 118 14.48 13.66 24.95
C SER A 118 13.06 14.19 24.81
N ALA A 119 12.81 15.16 23.92
CA ALA A 119 11.52 15.86 23.82
C ALA A 119 11.11 16.20 22.38
N SER A 120 11.70 15.55 21.37
CA SER A 120 11.36 15.85 19.97
C SER A 120 9.85 15.68 19.73
N PRO A 121 9.17 16.68 19.16
CA PRO A 121 7.77 16.56 18.76
C PRO A 121 7.59 15.58 17.59
N VAL A 122 8.69 15.14 16.96
CA VAL A 122 8.71 14.25 15.81
C VAL A 122 9.51 12.99 16.13
N GLY A 123 8.90 11.82 15.99
CA GLY A 123 9.57 10.54 16.20
C GLY A 123 10.38 10.08 14.98
N TYR A 124 11.49 9.38 15.22
CA TYR A 124 12.32 8.77 14.16
C TYR A 124 11.52 7.86 13.22
N GLU A 125 10.64 7.03 13.79
CA GLU A 125 9.79 6.12 13.03
C GLU A 125 8.89 6.85 12.03
N GLN A 126 8.46 8.07 12.36
CA GLN A 126 7.63 8.89 11.48
C GLN A 126 8.42 9.41 10.28
N ILE A 127 9.66 9.87 10.51
CA ILE A 127 10.58 10.27 9.44
C ILE A 127 10.94 9.08 8.54
N ASP A 128 11.17 7.90 9.12
CA ASP A 128 11.47 6.68 8.34
C ASP A 128 10.28 6.28 7.45
N LYS A 129 9.06 6.33 7.98
CA LYS A 129 7.83 6.08 7.21
C LYS A 129 7.66 7.08 6.08
N LEU A 130 7.91 8.36 6.36
CA LEU A 130 7.87 9.43 5.36
C LEU A 130 8.91 9.20 4.27
N GLY A 131 10.13 8.81 4.63
CA GLY A 131 11.18 8.47 3.69
C GLY A 131 10.81 7.29 2.79
N ALA A 132 10.28 6.22 3.36
CA ALA A 132 9.79 5.07 2.60
C ALA A 132 8.66 5.46 1.62
N ALA A 133 7.75 6.34 2.04
CA ALA A 133 6.68 6.84 1.18
C ALA A 133 7.22 7.72 0.03
N LEU A 134 8.21 8.57 0.29
CA LEU A 134 8.86 9.40 -0.74
C LEU A 134 9.62 8.56 -1.77
N HIS A 135 10.40 7.57 -1.35
CA HIS A 135 11.06 6.66 -2.31
C HIS A 135 10.06 5.86 -3.12
N ARG A 136 8.92 5.47 -2.53
CA ARG A 136 7.84 4.83 -3.28
C ARG A 136 7.27 5.76 -4.33
N ALA A 137 7.05 7.04 -4.01
CA ALA A 137 6.59 8.05 -4.95
C ALA A 137 7.61 8.29 -6.09
N ASP A 138 8.89 8.39 -5.75
CA ASP A 138 9.99 8.55 -6.71
C ASP A 138 10.12 7.37 -7.69
N ARG A 139 10.04 6.13 -7.18
CA ARG A 139 10.00 4.94 -8.06
C ARG A 139 8.79 4.91 -8.99
N ARG A 140 7.65 5.48 -8.57
CA ARG A 140 6.47 5.62 -9.44
C ARG A 140 6.71 6.64 -10.54
N LEU A 141 7.35 7.77 -10.24
CA LEU A 141 7.73 8.76 -11.25
C LEU A 141 8.64 8.14 -12.31
N ALA A 142 9.66 7.36 -11.88
CA ALA A 142 10.51 6.61 -12.79
C ALA A 142 9.75 5.58 -13.66
N ARG A 143 8.64 5.02 -13.15
CA ARG A 143 7.76 4.14 -13.93
C ARG A 143 6.97 4.92 -14.97
N ILE A 144 6.45 6.10 -14.63
CA ILE A 144 5.76 6.99 -15.58
C ILE A 144 6.70 7.39 -16.71
N ASP A 145 7.96 7.72 -16.39
CA ASP A 145 8.99 8.03 -17.40
C ASP A 145 9.17 6.89 -18.41
N ARG A 146 9.29 5.65 -17.91
CA ARG A 146 9.38 4.47 -18.78
C ARG A 146 8.13 4.27 -19.64
N LEU A 147 6.94 4.45 -19.07
CA LEU A 147 5.69 4.34 -19.82
C LEU A 147 5.61 5.38 -20.94
N ILE A 148 6.09 6.61 -20.69
CA ILE A 148 6.19 7.64 -21.72
C ILE A 148 7.14 7.18 -22.83
N ASP A 149 8.33 6.71 -22.47
CA ASP A 149 9.32 6.22 -23.45
C ASP A 149 8.78 5.04 -24.28
N GLU A 150 8.15 4.05 -23.64
CA GLU A 150 7.52 2.90 -24.28
C GLU A 150 6.39 3.32 -25.23
N THR A 151 5.53 4.25 -24.78
CA THR A 151 4.41 4.76 -25.59
C THR A 151 4.93 5.59 -26.78
N GLU A 152 6.04 6.32 -26.61
CA GLU A 152 6.70 7.02 -27.72
C GLU A 152 7.29 6.06 -28.76
N ILE A 153 7.89 4.95 -28.33
CA ILE A 153 8.38 3.90 -29.22
C ILE A 153 7.19 3.28 -29.98
N GLN A 154 6.10 2.96 -29.28
CA GLN A 154 4.89 2.41 -29.88
C GLN A 154 4.28 3.36 -30.91
N ARG A 155 4.23 4.67 -30.62
CA ARG A 155 3.76 5.70 -31.56
C ARG A 155 4.55 5.67 -32.88
N ARG A 156 5.87 5.45 -32.82
CA ARG A 156 6.74 5.37 -34.01
C ARG A 156 6.47 4.10 -34.84
N GLN A 157 6.00 3.03 -34.21
CA GLN A 157 5.74 1.73 -34.85
C GLN A 157 4.36 1.64 -35.51
N ILE A 158 3.34 2.36 -35.02
CA ILE A 158 1.94 2.25 -35.48
C ILE A 158 1.71 2.75 -36.93
N GLY A 159 2.67 3.48 -37.53
CA GLY A 159 2.73 3.87 -38.94
C GLY A 159 1.44 3.77 -39.78
N GLY A 160 0.74 4.90 -39.99
CA GLY A 160 -0.29 5.04 -41.04
C GLY A 160 -1.76 4.95 -40.61
N ASP A 161 -2.05 4.59 -39.36
CA ASP A 161 -3.41 4.67 -38.80
C ASP A 161 -3.61 6.00 -38.04
N GLU A 162 -4.35 6.94 -38.63
CA GLU A 162 -4.62 8.26 -38.04
C GLU A 162 -5.34 8.16 -36.69
N VAL A 163 -6.24 7.17 -36.52
CA VAL A 163 -7.02 6.99 -35.30
C VAL A 163 -6.14 6.47 -34.17
N GLY A 164 -5.32 5.44 -34.44
CA GLY A 164 -4.33 4.94 -33.48
C GLY A 164 -3.31 6.01 -33.05
N VAL A 165 -2.87 6.87 -33.99
CA VAL A 165 -1.94 7.96 -33.69
C VAL A 165 -2.58 9.01 -32.76
N ALA A 166 -3.86 9.34 -32.95
CA ALA A 166 -4.56 10.29 -32.10
C ALA A 166 -4.72 9.77 -30.65
N LEU A 167 -5.15 8.52 -30.48
CA LEU A 167 -5.31 7.89 -29.17
C LEU A 167 -3.99 7.83 -28.39
N VAL A 168 -2.90 7.44 -29.06
CA VAL A 168 -1.57 7.38 -28.44
C VAL A 168 -1.06 8.78 -28.08
N ALA A 169 -1.35 9.80 -28.89
CA ALA A 169 -0.99 11.18 -28.58
C ALA A 169 -1.73 11.71 -27.34
N GLU A 170 -3.01 11.37 -27.18
CA GLU A 170 -3.79 11.71 -26.00
C GLU A 170 -3.26 11.02 -24.73
N ALA A 171 -2.98 9.71 -24.81
CA ALA A 171 -2.39 8.95 -23.72
C ALA A 171 -1.03 9.55 -23.29
N LEU A 172 -0.16 9.89 -24.24
CA LEU A 172 1.11 10.58 -23.96
C LEU A 172 0.92 11.93 -23.29
N ALA A 173 -0.06 12.72 -23.73
CA ALA A 173 -0.37 14.01 -23.13
C ALA A 173 -0.90 13.86 -21.70
N SER A 174 -1.67 12.80 -21.42
CA SER A 174 -2.12 12.47 -20.06
C SER A 174 -0.95 12.07 -19.17
N LEU A 175 -0.10 11.14 -19.61
CA LEU A 175 1.08 10.69 -18.85
C LEU A 175 2.06 11.84 -18.55
N ARG A 176 2.29 12.75 -19.50
CA ARG A 176 3.15 13.92 -19.28
C ARG A 176 2.58 14.89 -18.26
N ARG A 177 1.25 15.09 -18.24
CA ARG A 177 0.59 15.90 -17.21
C ARG A 177 0.71 15.26 -15.83
N ALA A 178 0.44 13.96 -15.72
CA ALA A 178 0.61 13.20 -14.47
C ALA A 178 2.06 13.24 -13.95
N ARG A 179 3.04 13.12 -14.85
CA ARG A 179 4.47 13.26 -14.55
C ARG A 179 4.80 14.64 -13.98
N GLU A 180 4.40 15.71 -14.67
CA GLU A 180 4.70 17.08 -14.24
C GLU A 180 4.05 17.41 -12.90
N HIS A 181 2.80 16.99 -12.70
CA HIS A 181 2.11 17.16 -11.43
C HIS A 181 2.81 16.41 -10.29
N SER A 182 3.12 15.12 -10.48
CA SER A 182 3.83 14.32 -9.48
C SER A 182 5.20 14.91 -9.12
N ARG A 183 5.90 15.44 -10.13
CA ARG A 183 7.18 16.12 -9.98
C ARG A 183 7.06 17.39 -9.13
N ALA A 184 6.10 18.24 -9.46
CA ALA A 184 5.86 19.49 -8.73
C ALA A 184 5.49 19.23 -7.26
N GLU A 185 4.66 18.22 -6.99
CA GLU A 185 4.29 17.82 -5.63
C GLU A 185 5.49 17.26 -4.85
N LEU A 186 6.33 16.41 -5.47
CA LEU A 186 7.57 15.95 -4.83
C LEU A 186 8.51 17.12 -4.51
N ASP A 187 8.69 18.06 -5.44
CA ASP A 187 9.49 19.25 -5.21
C ASP A 187 8.95 20.12 -4.05
N ALA A 188 7.62 20.27 -3.97
CA ALA A 188 6.95 20.98 -2.88
C ALA A 188 7.14 20.28 -1.53
N VAL A 189 7.02 18.95 -1.49
CA VAL A 189 7.27 18.17 -0.27
C VAL A 189 8.73 18.28 0.19
N LEU A 190 9.69 18.17 -0.73
CA LEU A 190 11.11 18.32 -0.41
C LEU A 190 11.43 19.72 0.11
N ALA A 191 10.83 20.76 -0.47
CA ALA A 191 10.93 22.12 0.07
C ALA A 191 10.33 22.23 1.48
N GLY A 192 9.18 21.57 1.72
CA GLY A 192 8.56 21.45 3.03
C GLY A 192 9.45 20.79 4.07
N LEU A 193 10.17 19.72 3.72
CA LEU A 193 11.13 19.04 4.61
C LEU A 193 12.31 19.94 5.00
N LEU A 194 12.82 20.74 4.06
CA LEU A 194 13.88 21.71 4.36
C LEU A 194 13.38 22.79 5.33
N GLN A 195 12.14 23.26 5.15
CA GLN A 195 11.52 24.21 6.07
C GLN A 195 11.30 23.59 7.45
N LEU A 196 10.85 22.33 7.52
CA LEU A 196 10.68 21.58 8.77
C LEU A 196 12.01 21.51 9.54
N ARG A 197 13.13 21.28 8.84
CA ARG A 197 14.47 21.30 9.45
C ARG A 197 14.78 22.64 10.11
N VAL A 198 14.50 23.75 9.43
CA VAL A 198 14.69 25.10 10.00
C VAL A 198 13.81 25.31 11.23
N GLN A 199 12.54 24.89 11.16
CA GLN A 199 11.62 24.99 12.29
C GLN A 199 12.05 24.12 13.48
N LEU A 200 12.63 22.94 13.26
CA LEU A 200 13.22 22.12 14.32
C LEU A 200 14.39 22.83 15.00
N GLY A 201 15.26 23.50 14.23
CA GLY A 201 16.35 24.31 14.81
C GLY A 201 15.86 25.55 15.57
N LEU A 202 14.72 26.15 15.16
CA LEU A 202 14.09 27.22 15.93
C LEU A 202 13.40 26.68 17.19
N TYR A 203 12.80 25.50 17.12
CA TYR A 203 12.18 24.82 18.26
C TYR A 203 13.21 24.55 19.36
N THR A 204 14.44 24.15 19.01
CA THR A 204 15.50 23.97 20.01
C THR A 204 15.89 25.26 20.73
N LEU A 205 15.62 26.42 20.13
CA LEU A 205 15.93 27.73 20.70
C LEU A 205 14.75 28.33 21.49
N ALA A 206 13.53 28.19 20.98
CA ALA A 206 12.33 28.85 21.50
C ALA A 206 11.40 27.94 22.31
N GLY A 207 11.49 26.61 22.17
CA GLY A 207 10.64 25.64 22.86
C GLY A 207 9.19 25.53 22.35
N GLU A 208 8.83 26.24 21.28
CA GLU A 208 7.47 26.24 20.72
C GLU A 208 7.28 25.15 19.65
N GLY A 209 6.68 24.01 20.02
CA GLY A 209 6.62 22.81 19.16
C GLY A 209 5.36 22.65 18.30
N GLU A 210 4.42 23.59 18.34
CA GLU A 210 3.13 23.48 17.65
C GLU A 210 3.28 23.56 16.13
N GLY A 211 4.01 24.57 15.63
CA GLY A 211 4.23 24.76 14.20
C GLY A 211 4.98 23.60 13.52
N VAL A 212 5.87 22.92 14.24
CA VAL A 212 6.59 21.73 13.74
C VAL A 212 5.63 20.58 13.47
N ARG A 213 4.70 20.33 14.40
CA ARG A 213 3.71 19.24 14.27
C ARG A 213 2.70 19.51 13.16
N GLU A 214 2.22 20.75 13.06
CA GLU A 214 1.31 21.16 11.99
C GLU A 214 1.97 20.99 10.62
N ARG A 215 3.23 21.44 10.49
CA ARG A 215 3.97 21.33 9.23
C ARG A 215 4.24 19.88 8.84
N LEU A 216 4.56 19.03 9.81
CA LEU A 216 4.74 17.60 9.55
C LEU A 216 3.44 16.94 9.10
N ALA A 217 2.31 17.23 9.77
CA ALA A 217 1.01 16.69 9.40
C ALA A 217 0.59 17.13 7.97
N GLU A 218 0.90 18.37 7.59
CA GLU A 218 0.67 18.86 6.22
C GLU A 218 1.53 18.09 5.20
N ILE A 219 2.81 17.87 5.49
CA ILE A 219 3.71 17.11 4.62
C ILE A 219 3.22 15.67 4.46
N GLU A 220 2.80 15.02 5.55
CA GLU A 220 2.24 13.68 5.51
C GLU A 220 0.96 13.61 4.68
N ALA A 221 0.06 14.59 4.84
CA ALA A 221 -1.17 14.68 4.06
C ALA A 221 -0.87 14.82 2.55
N ARG A 222 0.12 15.66 2.18
CA ARG A 222 0.55 15.80 0.77
C ARG A 222 1.16 14.50 0.21
N VAL A 223 1.98 13.80 1.00
CA VAL A 223 2.56 12.52 0.59
C VAL A 223 1.49 11.42 0.48
N ALA A 224 0.47 11.44 1.34
CA ALA A 224 -0.69 10.56 1.24
C ALA A 224 -1.51 10.85 -0.04
N ALA A 225 -1.77 12.13 -0.33
CA ALA A 225 -2.45 12.54 -1.57
C ALA A 225 -1.67 12.11 -2.83
N LEU A 226 -0.34 12.24 -2.81
CA LEU A 226 0.55 11.71 -3.86
C LEU A 226 0.43 10.19 -4.04
N ALA A 227 0.10 9.44 -2.98
CA ALA A 227 -0.15 8.01 -3.09
C ALA A 227 -1.52 7.71 -3.72
N GLU A 228 -2.56 8.48 -3.36
CA GLU A 228 -3.92 8.28 -3.84
C GLU A 228 -4.10 8.62 -5.32
N LEU A 229 -3.62 9.80 -5.76
CA LEU A 229 -3.75 10.26 -7.15
C LEU A 229 -3.19 9.24 -8.16
N SER A 230 -2.07 8.59 -7.81
CA SER A 230 -1.45 7.57 -8.66
C SER A 230 -2.28 6.28 -8.80
N SER A 231 -3.19 6.01 -7.86
CA SER A 231 -4.05 4.83 -7.90
C SER A 231 -5.29 5.03 -8.77
N VAL A 232 -5.73 6.27 -8.93
CA VAL A 232 -6.88 6.66 -9.75
C VAL A 232 -6.48 6.68 -11.22
N ASP A 233 -5.38 7.36 -11.57
CA ASP A 233 -4.91 7.48 -12.95
C ASP A 233 -4.61 6.13 -13.62
N LEU A 234 -4.02 5.19 -12.87
CA LEU A 234 -3.74 3.84 -13.40
C LEU A 234 -4.99 2.99 -13.60
N ARG A 235 -6.09 3.32 -12.91
CA ARG A 235 -7.37 2.62 -13.05
C ARG A 235 -8.11 3.11 -14.28
N GLU A 236 -8.09 4.42 -14.51
CA GLU A 236 -8.69 5.04 -15.70
C GLU A 236 -7.98 4.63 -17.00
N LEU A 237 -6.65 4.48 -16.98
CA LEU A 237 -5.91 4.00 -18.15
C LEU A 237 -6.14 2.50 -18.48
N ARG A 238 -6.81 1.74 -17.60
CA ARG A 238 -7.10 0.31 -17.79
C ARG A 238 -8.55 0.02 -18.18
N SER A 239 -9.45 0.99 -18.02
CA SER A 239 -10.86 0.91 -18.45
C SER A 239 -11.03 1.38 -19.88
#